data_AF-A0A1J4JB63-F1
#
_entry.id   AF-A0A1J4JB63-F1
#
_cell.length_a   1.000
_cell.length_b   1.000
_cell.length_c   1.000
_cell.angle_alpha   90.00
_cell.angle_beta   90.00
_cell.angle_gamma   90.00
#
_symmetry.space_group_name_H-M   'P 1'
#
loop_
_entity.id
_entity.type
_entity.pdbx_description
1 polymer ?
#
loop_
_entity_poly.entity_id
_entity_poly.type
_entity_poly.pdbx_seq_one_letter_code
_entity_poly.pdbx_strand_id
1 'polypeptide(L)'
;MVKRKNLQRYEERLDFFYNFVLSKIPQNAWFIKLDADNIYSKDNLQKLMEVPKNDYDIACLPYLNLYCDTTYRVPFYIYNGNQIVKNVCDHWLLKNFGCYFELVDQDDNSSYEILKTKEERHEIFVSIQALHFPFQKTRRNNWAKGAKMSKIYIRNKNRPKIDGTKCSKSLCSYQNLYQVCKEISKQSSYLYHCWWWLQDNFLSIIEEISQLIQQTQFIFTFVFLLWYLFRILYERLHPRNCRKPSKKAEKEPLLLRTNDDEFLIGN
;
A
#
# COMPACT_ATOMS: atom_id res chain seq x y z
N MET A 1 5.28 2.02 12.60
CA MET A 1 5.29 0.55 12.60
C MET A 1 4.24 -0.06 11.70
N VAL A 2 4.64 -0.48 10.50
CA VAL A 2 3.87 -1.44 9.71
C VAL A 2 4.21 -2.82 10.29
N LYS A 3 3.21 -3.58 10.75
CA LYS A 3 3.44 -4.96 11.17
C LYS A 3 3.40 -5.80 9.91
N ARG A 4 4.54 -5.98 9.24
CA ARG A 4 4.66 -6.99 8.17
C ARG A 4 5.43 -8.15 8.77
N LYS A 5 4.73 -9.26 9.01
CA LYS A 5 5.37 -10.56 9.28
C LYS A 5 6.37 -10.80 8.15
N ASN A 6 7.64 -11.06 8.50
CA ASN A 6 8.72 -11.54 7.62
C ASN A 6 8.38 -11.51 6.12
N LEU A 7 8.65 -10.37 5.46
CA LEU A 7 8.59 -10.32 4.00
C LEU A 7 9.64 -11.29 3.47
N GLN A 8 9.21 -12.38 2.84
CA GLN A 8 10.11 -13.43 2.36
C GLN A 8 10.92 -13.01 1.14
N ARG A 9 10.46 -11.98 0.40
CA ARG A 9 11.10 -11.47 -0.81
C ARG A 9 11.68 -10.09 -0.59
N TYR A 10 12.94 -9.91 -1.02
CA TYR A 10 13.69 -8.68 -0.82
C TYR A 10 13.01 -7.48 -1.51
N GLU A 11 12.41 -7.72 -2.66
CA GLU A 11 11.77 -6.72 -3.52
C GLU A 11 10.48 -6.14 -2.91
N GLU A 12 9.89 -6.84 -1.93
CA GLU A 12 8.67 -6.41 -1.25
C GLU A 12 8.96 -5.51 -0.04
N ARG A 13 10.24 -5.35 0.31
CA ARG A 13 10.68 -4.51 1.43
C ARG A 13 10.63 -3.02 1.08
N LEU A 14 10.36 -2.21 2.09
CA LEU A 14 10.17 -0.77 1.92
C LEU A 14 11.47 -0.05 1.54
N ASP A 15 12.60 -0.47 2.13
CA ASP A 15 13.93 0.03 1.78
C ASP A 15 14.30 -0.28 0.33
N PHE A 16 13.93 -1.46 -0.19
CA PHE A 16 14.13 -1.78 -1.61
C PHE A 16 13.37 -0.82 -2.52
N PHE A 17 12.08 -0.60 -2.26
CA PHE A 17 11.26 0.34 -3.03
C PHE A 17 11.84 1.75 -3.00
N TYR A 18 12.28 2.24 -1.83
CA TYR A 18 12.87 3.57 -1.71
C TYR A 18 14.21 3.69 -2.41
N ASN A 19 15.08 2.67 -2.34
CA ASN A 19 16.33 2.65 -3.09
C ASN A 19 16.06 2.59 -4.61
N PHE A 20 15.05 1.85 -5.06
CA PHE A 20 14.63 1.87 -6.46
C PHE A 20 14.21 3.28 -6.90
N VAL A 21 13.36 3.97 -6.14
CA VAL A 21 12.95 5.35 -6.45
C VAL A 21 14.15 6.31 -6.44
N LEU A 22 15.01 6.21 -5.42
CA LEU A 22 16.21 7.03 -5.29
C LEU A 22 17.18 6.84 -6.47
N SER A 23 17.27 5.62 -7.02
CA SER A 23 18.08 5.33 -8.22
C SER A 23 17.59 6.04 -9.48
N LYS A 24 16.33 6.48 -9.52
CA LYS A 24 15.74 7.23 -10.63
C LYS A 24 15.94 8.74 -10.50
N ILE A 25 16.30 9.21 -9.31
CA ILE A 25 16.64 10.62 -9.07
C ILE A 25 18.08 10.83 -9.52
N PRO A 26 18.38 11.85 -10.35
CA PRO A 26 19.75 12.08 -10.81
C PRO A 26 20.72 12.26 -9.62
N GLN A 27 21.94 11.75 -9.78
CA GLN A 27 23.00 11.99 -8.81
C GLN A 27 23.29 13.49 -8.74
N ASN A 28 23.60 13.98 -7.53
CA ASN A 28 23.80 15.39 -7.21
C ASN A 28 22.54 16.28 -7.43
N ALA A 29 21.35 15.72 -7.62
CA ALA A 29 20.11 16.49 -7.61
C ALA A 29 19.55 16.63 -6.20
N TRP A 30 18.92 17.77 -5.90
CA TRP A 30 18.13 17.94 -4.68
C TRP A 30 16.84 17.10 -4.77
N PHE A 31 16.49 16.44 -3.67
CA PHE A 31 15.24 15.70 -3.54
C PHE A 31 14.63 15.85 -2.17
N ILE A 32 13.32 15.65 -2.12
CA ILE A 32 12.53 15.75 -0.89
C ILE A 32 11.75 14.45 -0.69
N LYS A 33 11.76 13.93 0.55
CA LYS A 33 10.87 12.84 0.96
C LYS A 33 9.71 13.42 1.76
N LEU A 34 8.49 13.16 1.31
CA LEU A 34 7.24 13.52 1.97
C LEU A 34 6.33 12.28 2.09
N ASP A 35 5.54 12.20 3.15
CA ASP A 35 4.53 11.15 3.28
C ASP A 35 3.21 11.61 2.65
N ALA A 36 2.58 10.73 1.87
CA ALA A 36 1.35 11.06 1.15
C ALA A 36 0.12 11.25 2.05
N ASP A 37 0.18 10.82 3.32
CA ASP A 37 -0.92 10.90 4.28
C ASP A 37 -0.83 12.09 5.23
N ASN A 38 0.05 13.05 4.90
CA ASN A 38 0.21 14.32 5.59
C ASN A 38 -0.31 15.50 4.78
N ILE A 39 -0.60 16.59 5.48
CA ILE A 39 -1.05 17.84 4.89
C ILE A 39 0.04 18.87 5.02
N TYR A 40 0.53 19.35 3.88
CA TYR A 40 1.63 20.30 3.78
C TYR A 40 1.14 21.68 3.35
N SER A 41 1.85 22.72 3.77
CA SER A 41 1.66 24.08 3.23
C SER A 41 2.56 24.28 2.01
N LYS A 42 1.95 24.60 0.86
CA LYS A 42 2.68 24.95 -0.37
C LYS A 42 3.69 26.07 -0.14
N ASP A 43 3.28 27.16 0.51
CA ASP A 43 4.13 28.31 0.77
C ASP A 43 5.33 27.95 1.67
N ASN A 44 5.12 27.07 2.65
CA ASN A 44 6.21 26.62 3.52
C ASN A 44 7.19 25.72 2.75
N LEU A 45 6.68 24.78 1.94
CA LEU A 45 7.52 23.91 1.09
C LEU A 45 8.31 24.69 0.05
N GLN A 46 7.76 25.78 -0.49
CA GLN A 46 8.51 26.66 -1.40
C GLN A 46 9.69 27.33 -0.68
N LYS A 47 9.45 27.90 0.51
CA LYS A 47 10.51 28.52 1.33
C LYS A 47 11.56 27.53 1.81
N LEU A 48 11.16 26.27 2.02
CA LEU A 48 12.06 25.21 2.43
C LEU A 48 13.20 24.99 1.41
N MET A 49 12.93 25.20 0.11
CA MET A 49 13.94 25.03 -0.94
C MET A 49 15.13 25.98 -0.80
N GLU A 50 14.96 27.07 -0.04
CA GLU A 50 16.01 28.05 0.23
C GLU A 50 16.81 27.76 1.50
N VAL A 51 16.41 26.76 2.30
CA VAL A 51 17.01 26.48 3.61
C VAL A 51 18.42 25.91 3.48
N PRO A 52 18.66 24.83 2.72
CA PRO A 52 20.01 24.31 2.53
C PRO A 52 20.89 25.36 1.82
N LYS A 53 22.10 25.59 2.34
CA LYS A 53 23.09 26.52 1.75
C LYS A 53 24.28 25.80 1.14
N ASN A 54 24.54 24.58 1.61
CA ASN A 54 25.63 23.74 1.16
C ASN A 54 25.11 22.37 0.72
N ASP A 55 25.88 21.68 -0.14
CA ASP A 55 25.53 20.35 -0.63
C ASP A 55 25.39 19.30 0.49
N TYR A 56 26.09 19.50 1.61
CA TYR A 56 26.08 18.61 2.78
C TYR A 56 24.96 18.94 3.78
N ASP A 57 24.14 19.96 3.54
CA ASP A 57 23.01 20.27 4.40
C ASP A 57 21.86 19.29 4.18
N ILE A 58 21.18 18.92 5.27
CA ILE A 58 19.90 18.22 5.27
C ILE A 58 18.90 19.06 6.07
N ALA A 59 17.82 19.48 5.43
CA ALA A 59 16.71 20.09 6.16
C ALA A 59 15.80 18.98 6.68
N CYS A 60 15.65 18.87 8.00
CA CYS A 60 14.70 17.97 8.67
C CYS A 60 13.34 18.68 8.81
N LEU A 61 12.28 18.06 8.28
CA LEU A 61 10.93 18.64 8.25
C LEU A 61 10.06 18.00 9.34
N PRO A 62 9.87 18.64 10.50
CA PRO A 62 9.00 18.11 11.53
C PRO A 62 7.53 18.27 11.15
N TYR A 63 6.70 17.34 11.64
CA TYR A 63 5.25 17.40 11.50
C TYR A 63 4.54 17.27 12.84
N LEU A 64 3.29 17.71 12.83
CA LEU A 64 2.43 17.81 14.00
C LEU A 64 1.37 16.72 13.96
N ASN A 65 1.33 15.89 15.00
CA ASN A 65 0.29 14.88 15.16
C ASN A 65 -1.00 15.50 15.71
N LEU A 66 -2.08 15.30 14.98
CA LEU A 66 -3.42 15.81 15.25
C LEU A 66 -4.45 14.68 15.27
N TYR A 67 -5.58 14.96 15.91
CA TYR A 67 -6.78 14.16 15.91
C TYR A 67 -7.97 15.02 15.49
N CYS A 68 -8.74 14.55 14.51
CA CYS A 68 -10.05 15.09 14.18
C CYS A 68 -11.13 14.20 14.81
N ASP A 69 -11.91 14.75 15.73
CA ASP A 69 -13.16 14.11 16.11
C ASP A 69 -14.19 14.38 15.00
N THR A 70 -14.55 13.33 14.26
CA THR A 70 -15.48 13.44 13.13
C THR A 70 -16.93 13.63 13.57
N THR A 71 -17.28 13.23 14.80
CA THR A 71 -18.61 13.42 15.38
C THR A 71 -18.83 14.89 15.69
N TYR A 72 -17.87 15.52 16.36
CA TYR A 72 -17.97 16.93 16.76
C TYR A 72 -17.34 17.89 15.74
N ARG A 73 -16.62 17.37 14.74
CA ARG A 73 -15.90 18.11 13.68
C ARG A 73 -14.91 19.12 14.25
N VAL A 74 -14.20 18.73 15.30
CA VAL A 74 -13.24 19.59 16.00
C VAL A 74 -11.82 19.02 15.88
N PRO A 75 -10.81 19.84 15.52
CA PRO A 75 -9.40 19.46 15.61
C PRO A 75 -8.89 19.46 17.06
N PHE A 76 -8.09 18.45 17.41
CA PHE A 76 -7.35 18.29 18.66
C PHE A 76 -5.88 18.03 18.31
N TYR A 77 -4.92 18.62 19.05
CA TYR A 77 -3.53 18.10 19.04
C TYR A 77 -3.43 16.74 19.76
N ILE A 78 -2.28 16.10 19.66
CA ILE A 78 -1.97 14.93 20.45
C ILE A 78 -0.83 15.32 21.39
N TYR A 79 -0.99 15.10 22.69
CA TYR A 79 0.05 15.32 23.70
C TYR A 79 0.63 13.99 24.18
N ASN A 80 1.91 14.01 24.50
CA ASN A 80 2.58 13.01 25.31
C ASN A 80 3.07 13.71 26.59
N GLY A 81 2.41 13.46 27.72
CA GLY A 81 2.62 14.25 28.94
C GLY A 81 2.18 15.71 28.74
N ASN A 82 3.11 16.66 28.96
CA ASN A 82 2.86 18.09 28.81
C ASN A 82 3.33 18.65 27.46
N GLN A 83 3.84 17.81 26.55
CA GLN A 83 4.39 18.27 25.27
C GLN A 83 3.53 17.78 24.11
N ILE A 84 3.39 18.63 23.09
CA ILE A 84 2.76 18.27 21.83
C ILE A 84 3.62 17.20 21.15
N VAL A 85 2.99 16.10 20.71
CA VAL A 85 3.68 15.07 19.94
C VAL A 85 4.07 15.63 18.58
N LYS A 86 5.35 15.94 18.45
CA LYS A 86 6.01 16.22 17.19
C LYS A 86 6.82 14.98 16.85
N ASN A 87 6.70 14.49 15.62
CA ASN A 87 7.71 13.57 15.15
C ASN A 87 8.80 14.36 14.45
N VAL A 88 10.04 13.99 14.72
CA VAL A 88 11.21 14.70 14.23
C VAL A 88 11.87 13.85 13.16
N CYS A 89 12.02 14.44 11.96
CA CYS A 89 12.90 13.98 10.88
C CYS A 89 12.57 12.63 10.19
N ASP A 90 11.29 12.30 9.95
CA ASP A 90 10.93 11.26 8.95
C ASP A 90 10.87 11.81 7.50
N HIS A 91 10.86 13.14 7.37
CA HIS A 91 10.84 13.89 6.10
C HIS A 91 12.07 14.79 6.03
N TRP A 92 12.66 14.87 4.84
CA TRP A 92 13.90 15.59 4.62
C TRP A 92 13.98 16.17 3.21
N LEU A 93 14.74 17.26 3.08
CA LEU A 93 15.23 17.82 1.83
C LEU A 93 16.76 17.77 1.87
N LEU A 94 17.37 17.07 0.90
CA LEU A 94 18.82 16.93 0.76
C LEU A 94 19.23 16.62 -0.67
N LYS A 95 20.53 16.64 -0.94
CA LYS A 95 21.11 16.32 -2.24
C LYS A 95 21.44 14.82 -2.36
N ASN A 96 21.06 14.21 -3.48
CA ASN A 96 21.26 12.79 -3.77
C ASN A 96 22.73 12.48 -4.10
N PHE A 97 23.55 12.36 -3.06
CA PHE A 97 24.89 11.78 -3.15
C PHE A 97 25.16 10.97 -1.88
N GLY A 98 25.71 9.77 -2.03
CA GLY A 98 25.96 8.89 -0.89
C GLY A 98 24.71 8.48 -0.09
N CYS A 99 23.50 8.76 -0.60
CA CYS A 99 22.23 8.47 0.07
C CYS A 99 21.77 7.06 -0.24
N TYR A 100 21.26 6.34 0.75
CA TYR A 100 20.62 5.04 0.56
C TYR A 100 19.72 4.71 1.76
N PHE A 101 18.80 3.77 1.57
CA PHE A 101 17.89 3.32 2.61
C PHE A 101 18.27 1.94 3.13
N GLU A 102 18.17 1.78 4.45
CA GLU A 102 18.34 0.51 5.14
C GLU A 102 17.07 0.15 5.91
N LEU A 103 16.74 -1.13 5.95
CA LEU A 103 15.72 -1.63 6.86
C LEU A 103 16.34 -1.84 8.24
N VAL A 104 15.68 -1.31 9.27
CA VAL A 104 15.99 -1.60 10.67
C VAL A 104 14.85 -2.41 11.24
N ASP A 105 15.20 -3.58 11.76
CA ASP A 105 14.27 -4.43 12.48
C ASP A 105 14.15 -3.97 13.95
N GLN A 106 12.91 -3.83 14.41
CA GLN A 106 12.53 -3.75 15.81
C GLN A 106 11.87 -5.07 16.21
N ASP A 107 12.15 -5.56 17.41
CA ASP A 107 11.60 -6.75 18.08
C ASP A 107 10.48 -7.48 17.31
N ASP A 108 10.77 -8.71 16.87
CA ASP A 108 9.96 -9.81 16.29
C ASP A 108 8.79 -9.53 15.32
N ASN A 109 8.37 -8.29 15.07
CA ASN A 109 7.20 -8.01 14.21
C ASN A 109 7.07 -6.58 13.69
N SER A 110 8.12 -5.76 13.78
CA SER A 110 8.07 -4.41 13.22
C SER A 110 9.40 -4.02 12.62
N SER A 111 9.39 -3.57 11.37
CA SER A 111 10.54 -2.93 10.76
C SER A 111 10.18 -1.51 10.31
N TYR A 112 11.20 -0.68 10.18
CA TYR A 112 11.10 0.64 9.59
C TYR A 112 12.35 0.91 8.76
N GLU A 113 12.22 1.79 7.78
CA GLU A 113 13.32 2.24 6.96
C GLU A 113 14.02 3.44 7.58
N ILE A 114 15.33 3.50 7.45
CA ILE A 114 16.13 4.68 7.78
C ILE A 114 16.88 5.15 6.54
N LEU A 115 16.98 6.47 6.38
CA LEU A 115 17.92 7.06 5.44
C LEU A 115 19.31 7.00 6.06
N LYS A 116 20.27 6.53 5.28
CA LYS A 116 21.70 6.61 5.55
C LYS A 116 22.39 7.49 4.53
N THR A 117 23.43 8.16 4.96
CA THR A 117 24.37 8.89 4.12
C THR A 117 25.77 8.36 4.35
N LYS A 118 26.56 8.21 3.28
CA LYS A 118 27.97 7.80 3.38
C LYS A 118 28.81 8.84 4.09
N GLU A 119 28.50 10.11 3.84
CA GLU A 119 29.11 11.26 4.49
C GLU A 119 28.20 11.81 5.59
N GLU A 120 28.80 12.38 6.64
CA GLU A 120 28.06 13.14 7.64
C GLU A 120 27.38 14.36 7.01
N ARG A 121 26.18 14.68 7.50
CA ARG A 121 25.35 15.78 7.01
C ARG A 121 25.11 16.78 8.12
N HIS A 122 25.02 18.05 7.76
CA HIS A 122 24.66 19.11 8.69
C HIS A 122 23.13 19.21 8.77
N GLU A 123 22.56 18.79 9.89
CA GLU A 123 21.11 18.77 10.11
C GLU A 123 20.56 20.14 10.48
N ILE A 124 19.59 20.61 9.70
CA ILE A 124 18.88 21.87 9.91
C ILE A 124 17.42 21.55 10.26
N PHE A 125 17.05 21.79 11.52
CA PHE A 125 15.68 21.61 11.99
C PHE A 125 14.84 22.84 11.68
N VAL A 126 13.91 22.72 10.73
CA VAL A 126 13.02 23.82 10.34
C VAL A 126 11.76 23.88 11.22
N SER A 127 10.93 24.91 11.00
CA SER A 127 9.59 24.99 11.59
C SER A 127 8.69 23.83 11.12
N ILE A 128 7.56 23.61 11.82
CA ILE A 128 6.59 22.57 11.44
C ILE A 128 6.16 22.75 9.97
N GLN A 129 6.32 21.70 9.17
CA GLN A 129 6.03 21.70 7.74
C GLN A 129 4.73 20.97 7.38
N ALA A 130 4.27 20.05 8.24
CA ALA A 130 3.11 19.23 7.95
C ALA A 130 2.21 18.96 9.16
N LEU A 131 0.97 18.58 8.86
CA LEU A 131 0.00 18.04 9.79
C LEU A 131 -0.24 16.56 9.47
N HIS A 132 -0.24 15.72 10.50
CA HIS A 132 -0.44 14.27 10.37
C HIS A 132 -1.60 13.84 11.27
N PHE A 133 -2.43 12.92 10.79
CA PHE A 133 -3.66 12.47 11.45
C PHE A 133 -3.58 10.97 11.79
N PRO A 134 -2.70 10.57 12.73
CA PRO A 134 -2.40 9.15 12.95
C PRO A 134 -3.61 8.34 13.41
N PHE A 135 -4.55 8.93 14.15
CA PHE A 135 -5.70 8.22 14.73
C PHE A 135 -6.91 8.12 13.80
N GLN A 136 -6.91 8.85 12.68
CA GLN A 136 -7.91 8.70 11.62
C GLN A 136 -7.71 7.38 10.84
N LYS A 137 -6.56 6.72 11.01
CA LYS A 137 -6.25 5.43 10.40
C LYS A 137 -6.93 4.31 11.19
N THR A 138 -7.76 3.50 10.54
CA THR A 138 -8.53 2.40 11.15
C THR A 138 -7.67 1.53 12.08
N ARG A 139 -6.47 1.16 11.64
CA ARG A 139 -5.53 0.33 12.42
C ARG A 139 -5.06 0.96 13.74
N ARG A 140 -5.07 2.29 13.84
CA ARG A 140 -4.59 3.06 14.99
C ARG A 140 -5.73 3.69 15.78
N ASN A 141 -6.98 3.46 15.41
CA ASN A 141 -8.15 4.01 16.11
C ASN A 141 -8.20 3.54 17.57
N ASN A 142 -7.82 2.28 17.84
CA ASN A 142 -7.73 1.76 19.21
C ASN A 142 -6.68 2.48 20.07
N TRP A 143 -5.67 3.12 19.46
CA TRP A 143 -4.67 3.91 20.19
C TRP A 143 -5.26 5.22 20.72
N ALA A 144 -6.33 5.74 20.11
CA ALA A 144 -7.04 6.90 20.64
C ALA A 144 -7.65 6.60 22.02
N LYS A 145 -8.08 5.36 22.28
CA LYS A 145 -8.70 4.96 23.57
C LYS A 145 -7.71 4.96 24.74
N GLY A 146 -6.43 4.66 24.48
CA GLY A 146 -5.37 4.60 25.50
C GLY A 146 -4.45 5.81 25.53
N ALA A 147 -4.49 6.67 24.51
CA ALA A 147 -3.75 7.91 24.53
C ALA A 147 -4.31 8.83 25.63
N LYS A 148 -3.43 9.45 26.40
CA LYS A 148 -3.78 10.64 27.20
C LYS A 148 -4.07 11.77 26.21
N MET A 149 -5.24 11.71 25.56
CA MET A 149 -5.84 12.81 24.82
C MET A 149 -6.22 13.85 25.86
N SER A 150 -5.22 14.52 26.44
CA SER A 150 -5.41 15.55 27.44
C SER A 150 -6.24 16.63 26.78
N LYS A 151 -7.55 16.61 27.03
CA LYS A 151 -8.59 17.46 26.43
C LYS A 151 -8.00 18.77 25.92
N ILE A 152 -7.85 18.86 24.61
CA ILE A 152 -7.36 20.08 24.00
C ILE A 152 -8.57 20.92 23.72
N TYR A 153 -8.77 21.86 24.62
CA TYR A 153 -9.53 23.02 24.31
C TYR A 153 -8.61 23.93 23.48
N ILE A 154 -8.96 24.18 22.20
CA ILE A 154 -8.39 25.34 21.50
C ILE A 154 -8.91 26.56 22.28
N ARG A 155 -8.12 27.02 23.24
CA ARG A 155 -8.50 28.04 24.23
C ARG A 155 -8.93 29.35 23.59
N ASN A 156 -8.54 29.57 22.34
CA ASN A 156 -8.91 30.73 21.56
C ASN A 156 -9.00 30.36 20.07
N LYS A 157 -10.22 30.35 19.51
CA LYS A 157 -10.48 30.11 18.08
C LYS A 157 -9.78 31.12 17.16
N ASN A 158 -9.47 32.31 17.67
CA ASN A 158 -8.84 33.39 16.90
C ASN A 158 -7.30 33.31 16.93
N ARG A 159 -6.71 32.65 17.94
CA ARG A 159 -5.25 32.47 18.11
C ARG A 159 -4.96 31.19 18.92
N PRO A 160 -4.98 29.99 18.30
CA PRO A 160 -4.59 28.77 19.01
C PRO A 160 -3.16 28.94 19.55
N LYS A 161 -2.99 28.84 20.88
CA LYS A 161 -1.67 28.90 21.51
C LYS A 161 -1.04 27.51 21.36
N ILE A 162 -0.22 27.34 20.32
CA ILE A 162 0.50 26.09 20.05
C ILE A 162 1.80 26.15 20.85
N ASP A 163 1.73 25.60 22.04
CA ASP A 163 2.78 25.46 23.06
C ASP A 163 4.23 25.66 22.58
N GLY A 164 4.69 26.93 22.55
CA GLY A 164 6.06 27.32 22.14
C GLY A 164 6.52 26.86 20.75
N THR A 165 5.62 26.28 19.94
CA THR A 165 5.99 25.57 18.72
C THR A 165 6.03 26.54 17.55
N LYS A 166 7.20 26.64 16.90
CA LYS A 166 7.33 27.38 15.64
C LYS A 166 6.57 26.64 14.53
N CYS A 167 5.28 26.95 14.37
CA CYS A 167 4.46 26.59 13.21
C CYS A 167 4.01 27.86 12.49
N SER A 168 3.99 27.85 11.15
CA SER A 168 3.49 28.99 10.39
C SER A 168 1.99 29.17 10.61
N LYS A 169 1.52 30.43 10.61
CA LYS A 169 0.08 30.73 10.64
C LYS A 169 -0.65 30.20 9.41
N SER A 170 0.04 30.09 8.27
CA SER A 170 -0.51 29.51 7.03
C SER A 170 -0.85 28.04 7.18
N LEU A 171 -0.16 27.28 8.04
CA LEU A 171 -0.43 25.87 8.28
C LEU A 171 -1.33 25.66 9.51
N CYS A 172 -0.98 26.28 10.64
CA CYS A 172 -1.63 26.01 11.93
C CYS A 172 -2.67 27.08 12.36
N SER A 173 -3.42 27.67 11.43
CA SER A 173 -4.59 28.50 11.78
C SER A 173 -5.79 27.63 12.16
N TYR A 174 -6.67 28.13 13.02
CA TYR A 174 -7.89 27.40 13.38
C TYR A 174 -8.75 27.10 12.15
N GLN A 175 -8.90 28.07 11.24
CA GLN A 175 -9.67 27.91 10.00
C GLN A 175 -9.11 26.76 9.16
N ASN A 176 -7.80 26.68 8.98
CA ASN A 176 -7.17 25.63 8.16
C ASN A 176 -7.31 24.26 8.84
N LEU A 177 -7.05 24.19 10.14
CA LEU A 177 -7.24 22.95 10.91
C LEU A 177 -8.69 22.46 10.86
N TYR A 178 -9.66 23.37 11.02
CA TYR A 178 -11.09 23.07 10.95
C TYR A 178 -11.50 22.62 9.55
N GLN A 179 -11.04 23.31 8.51
CA GLN A 179 -11.36 22.95 7.13
C GLN A 179 -10.80 21.57 6.76
N VAL A 180 -9.55 21.30 7.14
CA VAL A 180 -8.94 19.97 7.02
C VAL A 180 -9.77 18.90 7.73
N CYS A 181 -10.17 19.16 8.98
CA CYS A 181 -11.02 18.25 9.75
C CYS A 181 -12.37 18.00 9.06
N LYS A 182 -12.97 19.04 8.48
CA LYS A 182 -14.22 18.95 7.74
C LYS A 182 -14.06 18.06 6.50
N GLU A 183 -12.98 18.22 5.73
CA GLU A 183 -12.72 17.38 4.55
C GLU A 183 -12.45 15.92 4.92
N ILE A 184 -11.63 15.66 5.96
CA ILE A 184 -11.42 14.31 6.49
C ILE A 184 -12.74 13.68 6.92
N SER A 185 -13.60 14.45 7.61
CA SER A 185 -14.92 13.98 8.05
C SER A 185 -15.81 13.62 6.87
N LYS A 186 -15.83 14.44 5.79
CA LYS A 186 -16.59 14.13 4.57
C LYS A 186 -16.11 12.85 3.90
N GLN A 187 -14.80 12.67 3.75
CA GLN A 187 -14.23 11.46 3.17
C GLN A 187 -14.60 10.22 3.99
N SER A 188 -14.55 10.32 5.32
CA SER A 188 -14.96 9.23 6.20
C SER A 188 -16.44 8.87 6.04
N SER A 189 -17.33 9.86 5.90
CA SER A 189 -18.75 9.61 5.63
C SER A 189 -19.01 9.04 4.23
N TYR A 190 -18.29 9.50 3.21
CA TYR A 190 -18.43 8.98 1.84
C TYR A 190 -17.97 7.53 1.75
N LEU A 191 -16.80 7.22 2.30
CA LEU A 191 -16.29 5.84 2.33
C LEU A 191 -17.24 4.93 3.12
N TYR A 192 -17.81 5.40 4.23
CA TYR A 192 -18.85 4.69 4.96
C TYR A 192 -20.07 4.43 4.07
N HIS A 193 -20.63 5.44 3.41
CA HIS A 193 -21.77 5.26 2.50
C HIS A 193 -21.48 4.34 1.32
N CYS A 194 -20.29 4.39 0.72
CA CYS A 194 -19.89 3.47 -0.35
C CYS A 194 -19.75 2.03 0.17
N TRP A 195 -19.22 1.85 1.38
CA TRP A 195 -19.12 0.53 2.00
C TRP A 195 -20.50 -0.06 2.30
N TRP A 196 -21.42 0.75 2.85
CA TRP A 196 -22.80 0.33 3.08
C TRP A 196 -23.54 0.04 1.78
N TRP A 197 -23.42 0.91 0.76
CA TRP A 197 -23.98 0.65 -0.56
C TRP A 197 -23.43 -0.65 -1.17
N LEU A 198 -22.11 -0.87 -1.10
CA LEU A 198 -21.50 -2.13 -1.57
C LEU A 198 -22.01 -3.33 -0.80
N GLN A 199 -22.22 -3.21 0.51
CA GLN A 199 -22.72 -4.29 1.36
C GLN A 199 -24.20 -4.60 1.08
N ASP A 200 -25.04 -3.57 0.95
CA ASP A 200 -26.47 -3.70 0.66
C ASP A 200 -26.74 -4.23 -0.75
N ASN A 201 -25.85 -3.91 -1.70
CA ASN A 201 -25.96 -4.34 -3.09
C ASN A 201 -25.10 -5.58 -3.40
N PHE A 202 -24.35 -6.12 -2.43
CA PHE A 202 -23.46 -7.26 -2.64
C PHE A 202 -24.23 -8.48 -3.14
N LEU A 203 -25.40 -8.77 -2.56
CA LEU A 203 -26.25 -9.88 -2.97
C LEU A 203 -26.78 -9.71 -4.40
N SER A 204 -27.23 -8.50 -4.76
CA SER A 204 -27.68 -8.18 -6.11
C SER A 204 -26.56 -8.32 -7.14
N ILE A 205 -25.34 -7.87 -6.80
CA ILE A 205 -24.17 -7.99 -7.67
C ILE A 205 -23.77 -9.47 -7.85
N ILE A 206 -23.82 -10.26 -6.78
CA ILE A 206 -23.56 -11.70 -6.85
C ILE A 206 -24.64 -12.42 -7.69
N GLU A 207 -25.90 -12.03 -7.58
CA GLU A 207 -26.98 -12.55 -8.43
C GLU A 207 -26.76 -12.21 -9.91
N GLU A 208 -26.40 -10.97 -10.25
CA GLU A 208 -26.08 -10.56 -11.61
C GLU A 208 -24.87 -11.32 -12.18
N ILE A 209 -23.80 -11.47 -11.39
CA ILE A 209 -22.62 -12.26 -11.77
C ILE A 209 -22.99 -13.73 -11.97
N SER A 210 -23.82 -14.29 -11.08
CA SER A 210 -24.29 -15.68 -11.18
C SER A 210 -25.12 -15.91 -12.45
N GLN A 211 -26.02 -14.98 -12.78
CA GLN A 211 -26.78 -15.03 -14.04
C GLN A 211 -25.87 -14.94 -15.27
N LEU A 212 -24.86 -14.08 -15.25
CA LEU A 212 -23.88 -13.95 -16.34
C LEU A 212 -23.07 -15.25 -16.54
N ILE A 213 -22.68 -15.91 -15.44
CA ILE A 213 -21.99 -17.20 -15.46
C ILE A 213 -22.90 -18.30 -16.01
N GLN A 214 -24.18 -18.34 -15.60
CA GLN A 214 -25.15 -19.31 -16.13
C GLN A 214 -25.40 -19.12 -17.63
N GLN A 215 -25.52 -17.87 -18.10
CA GLN A 215 -25.69 -17.56 -19.52
C GLN A 215 -24.48 -17.99 -20.35
N THR A 216 -23.26 -17.75 -19.85
CA THR A 216 -22.03 -18.17 -20.55
C THR A 216 -21.86 -19.68 -20.56
N GLN A 217 -22.19 -20.39 -19.47
CA GLN A 217 -22.21 -21.86 -19.45
C GLN A 217 -23.24 -22.44 -20.42
N PHE A 218 -24.42 -21.84 -20.52
CA PHE A 218 -25.44 -22.25 -21.48
C PHE A 218 -24.96 -22.12 -22.93
N ILE A 219 -24.33 -20.99 -23.28
CA ILE A 219 -23.77 -20.76 -24.62
C ILE A 219 -22.69 -21.81 -24.94
N PHE A 220 -21.76 -22.06 -24.03
CA PHE A 220 -20.71 -23.07 -24.24
C PHE A 220 -21.30 -24.48 -24.46
N THR A 221 -22.28 -24.86 -23.65
CA THR A 221 -22.93 -26.18 -23.75
C THR A 221 -23.71 -26.32 -25.07
N PHE A 222 -24.39 -25.26 -25.49
CA PHE A 222 -25.15 -25.23 -26.74
C PHE A 222 -24.24 -25.32 -27.97
N VAL A 223 -23.13 -24.58 -27.99
CA VAL A 223 -22.12 -24.65 -29.06
C VAL A 223 -21.48 -26.04 -29.12
N PHE A 224 -21.16 -26.63 -27.96
CA PHE A 224 -20.62 -27.99 -27.91
C PHE A 224 -21.61 -29.03 -28.45
N LEU A 225 -22.90 -28.93 -28.10
CA LEU A 225 -23.94 -29.80 -28.62
C LEU A 225 -24.12 -29.66 -30.13
N LEU A 226 -24.12 -28.43 -30.65
CA LEU A 226 -24.18 -28.19 -32.10
C LEU A 226 -22.97 -28.79 -32.82
N TRP A 227 -21.76 -28.58 -32.28
CA TRP A 227 -20.55 -29.19 -32.83
C TRP A 227 -20.61 -30.72 -32.80
N TYR A 228 -21.08 -31.31 -31.70
CA TYR A 228 -21.23 -32.76 -31.55
C TYR A 228 -22.26 -33.34 -32.52
N LEU A 229 -23.42 -32.68 -32.67
CA LEU A 229 -24.44 -33.07 -33.65
C LEU A 229 -23.92 -32.94 -35.09
N PHE A 230 -23.21 -31.86 -35.40
CA PHE A 230 -22.57 -31.68 -36.70
C PHE A 230 -21.55 -32.78 -36.98
N ARG A 231 -20.75 -33.17 -35.98
CA ARG A 231 -19.81 -34.29 -36.10
C ARG A 231 -20.50 -35.62 -36.38
N ILE A 232 -21.59 -35.93 -35.67
CA ILE A 232 -22.38 -37.16 -35.93
C ILE A 232 -22.95 -37.16 -37.35
N LEU A 233 -23.51 -36.02 -37.78
CA LEU A 233 -24.04 -35.84 -39.14
C LEU A 233 -22.93 -36.02 -40.20
N TYR A 234 -21.77 -35.40 -39.97
CA TYR A 234 -20.60 -35.50 -40.85
C TYR A 234 -20.10 -36.95 -40.97
N GLU A 235 -19.97 -37.66 -39.85
CA GLU A 235 -19.53 -39.07 -39.83
C GLU A 235 -20.55 -40.00 -40.52
N ARG A 236 -21.86 -39.68 -40.48
CA ARG A 236 -22.90 -40.43 -41.21
C ARG A 236 -22.92 -40.14 -42.71
N LEU A 237 -22.66 -38.91 -43.12
CA LEU A 237 -22.62 -38.51 -44.53
C LEU A 237 -21.30 -38.91 -45.22
N HIS A 238 -20.23 -39.07 -44.44
CA HIS A 238 -18.91 -39.50 -44.91
C HIS A 238 -18.42 -40.74 -44.13
N PRO A 239 -19.08 -41.91 -44.29
CA PRO A 239 -18.66 -43.12 -43.63
C PRO A 239 -17.24 -43.45 -44.07
N ARG A 240 -16.32 -43.56 -43.10
CA ARG A 240 -14.96 -43.99 -43.35
C ARG A 240 -15.01 -45.38 -44.00
N ASN A 241 -14.42 -45.51 -45.19
CA ASN A 241 -14.23 -46.81 -45.84
C ASN A 241 -13.37 -47.70 -44.94
N CYS A 242 -14.01 -48.57 -44.16
CA CYS A 242 -13.35 -49.60 -43.36
C CYS A 242 -12.62 -50.57 -44.28
N ARG A 243 -11.30 -50.38 -44.46
CA ARG A 243 -10.42 -51.44 -44.96
C ARG A 243 -10.41 -52.58 -43.93
N LYS A 244 -10.90 -53.75 -44.32
CA LYS A 244 -10.76 -55.00 -43.55
C LYS A 244 -9.28 -55.39 -43.47
N PRO A 245 -8.72 -55.66 -42.28
CA PRO A 245 -7.43 -56.35 -42.19
C PRO A 245 -7.62 -57.87 -42.36
N SER A 246 -6.73 -58.47 -43.16
CA SER A 246 -6.74 -59.87 -43.56
C SER A 246 -6.34 -60.81 -42.41
N LYS A 247 -7.07 -61.93 -42.28
CA LYS A 247 -6.72 -63.05 -41.38
C LYS A 247 -5.56 -63.88 -41.94
N LYS A 248 -4.45 -63.94 -41.21
CA LYS A 248 -3.38 -64.97 -41.22
C LYS A 248 -2.56 -64.72 -39.95
N ALA A 249 -2.17 -65.66 -39.10
CA ALA A 249 -2.50 -67.06 -38.89
C ALA A 249 -2.09 -67.35 -37.42
N GLU A 250 -2.90 -68.11 -36.68
CA GLU A 250 -2.48 -68.73 -35.41
C GLU A 250 -1.47 -69.85 -35.69
N LYS A 251 -0.43 -69.96 -34.85
CA LYS A 251 -0.23 -71.09 -33.94
C LYS A 251 1.03 -70.89 -33.06
N GLU A 252 0.76 -70.77 -31.76
CA GLU A 252 1.48 -71.19 -30.53
C GLU A 252 2.66 -72.18 -30.64
N PRO A 253 3.49 -72.44 -29.56
CA PRO A 253 3.20 -72.28 -28.11
C PRO A 253 4.36 -71.83 -27.18
N LEU A 254 3.96 -71.61 -25.91
CA LEU A 254 4.64 -71.78 -24.60
C LEU A 254 6.18 -71.96 -24.51
N LEU A 255 6.80 -71.19 -23.60
CA LEU A 255 7.56 -71.63 -22.41
C LEU A 255 8.17 -70.37 -21.73
N LEU A 256 7.71 -69.94 -20.55
CA LEU A 256 8.19 -70.29 -19.20
C LEU A 256 9.61 -69.80 -18.85
N ARG A 257 9.64 -69.03 -17.74
CA ARG A 257 10.74 -68.74 -16.80
C ARG A 257 11.81 -67.76 -17.27
N THR A 258 12.43 -66.95 -16.43
CA THR A 258 12.26 -66.44 -15.05
C THR A 258 13.32 -65.36 -14.93
N ASN A 259 13.01 -64.33 -14.15
CA ASN A 259 13.90 -63.58 -13.25
C ASN A 259 15.23 -62.97 -13.73
N ASP A 260 15.36 -61.73 -13.27
CA ASP A 260 16.57 -61.05 -12.82
C ASP A 260 17.36 -60.18 -13.83
N ASP A 261 17.91 -59.14 -13.20
CA ASP A 261 18.95 -58.20 -13.58
C ASP A 261 18.51 -56.91 -14.31
N GLU A 262 18.41 -55.77 -13.64
CA GLU A 262 19.48 -54.87 -13.11
C GLU A 262 20.09 -53.96 -14.21
N PHE A 263 20.57 -52.79 -13.77
CA PHE A 263 21.24 -51.67 -14.47
C PHE A 263 20.35 -50.61 -15.16
N LEU A 264 20.26 -49.38 -14.63
CA LEU A 264 21.27 -48.29 -14.49
C LEU A 264 21.77 -47.68 -15.81
N ILE A 265 21.42 -46.39 -15.96
CA ILE A 265 22.20 -45.24 -16.46
C ILE A 265 22.47 -45.12 -17.98
N GLY A 266 22.25 -43.89 -18.47
CA GLY A 266 22.94 -43.27 -19.62
C GLY A 266 21.94 -42.64 -20.59
N ASN A 267 21.97 -41.35 -20.92
CA ASN A 267 22.94 -40.27 -20.71
C ASN A 267 22.19 -38.94 -20.58
#